data_AF-A0A7Y6PIJ4-F1
#
_entry.id   AF-A0A7Y6PIJ4-F1
#
_cell.length_a   1.000
_cell.length_b   1.000
_cell.length_c   1.000
_cell.angle_alpha   90.00
_cell.angle_beta   90.00
_cell.angle_gamma   90.00
#
_symmetry.space_group_name_H-M   'P 1'
#
loop_
_entity.id
_entity.type
_entity.pdbx_description
1 polymer ?
#
loop_
_entity_poly.entity_id
_entity_poly.type
_entity_poly.pdbx_seq_one_letter_code
_entity_poly.pdbx_strand_id
1 'polypeptide(L)'
;PGPGRGITMEDGTLVFPVEGRNEDGLQFSTIMWSKDKGENWTVGEPAYYNTNECQVVELSDHSLMLNMRERSNRGRQEGNGRAIAVTADLGKTWTEHPTSRRALIEPACQASLL
;
A
#
# COMPACT_ATOMS: atom_id res chain seq x y z
N PRO A 1 1.63 7.35 8.50
CA PRO A 1 0.97 6.02 8.58
C PRO A 1 -0.43 6.08 7.96
N GLY A 2 -0.81 5.09 7.16
CA GLY A 2 -2.17 4.96 6.64
C GLY A 2 -3.12 4.49 7.77
N PRO A 3 -4.38 4.97 7.81
CA PRO A 3 -5.33 4.59 8.84
C PRO A 3 -5.78 3.13 8.70
N GLY A 4 -5.96 2.46 9.84
CA GLY A 4 -6.34 1.05 9.91
C GLY A 4 -5.39 0.27 10.82
N ARG A 5 -4.66 -0.68 10.24
CA ARG A 5 -3.70 -1.52 10.97
C ARG A 5 -2.43 -1.80 10.18
N GLY A 6 -1.42 -2.26 10.90
CA GLY A 6 -0.24 -2.95 10.34
C GLY A 6 -0.35 -4.47 10.50
N ILE A 7 0.74 -5.15 10.16
CA ILE A 7 0.90 -6.61 10.29
C ILE A 7 2.25 -6.94 10.92
N THR A 8 2.35 -8.16 11.44
CA THR A 8 3.63 -8.83 11.70
C THR A 8 3.74 -9.92 10.64
N MET A 9 4.81 -9.89 9.85
CA MET A 9 5.10 -10.93 8.87
C MET A 9 5.49 -12.24 9.56
N GLU A 10 5.48 -13.34 8.82
CA GLU A 10 5.87 -14.66 9.35
C GLU A 10 7.30 -14.67 9.92
N ASP A 11 8.22 -13.90 9.32
CA ASP A 11 9.61 -13.77 9.79
C ASP A 11 9.77 -12.84 11.02
N GLY A 12 8.68 -12.26 11.52
CA GLY A 12 8.65 -11.33 12.65
C GLY A 12 8.83 -9.86 12.28
N THR A 13 9.02 -9.52 11.00
CA THR A 13 9.10 -8.13 10.54
C THR A 13 7.77 -7.41 10.80
N LEU A 14 7.83 -6.24 11.45
CA LEU A 14 6.67 -5.37 11.62
C LEU A 14 6.51 -4.52 10.37
N VAL A 15 5.29 -4.42 9.83
CA VAL A 15 5.02 -3.63 8.63
C VAL A 15 3.77 -2.76 8.85
N PHE A 16 3.91 -1.46 8.58
CA PHE A 16 2.79 -0.53 8.51
C PHE A 16 2.62 0.01 7.09
N PRO A 17 1.38 0.14 6.59
CA PRO A 17 1.11 0.91 5.38
C PRO A 17 1.28 2.40 5.68
N VAL A 18 1.79 3.16 4.72
CA VAL A 18 2.12 4.58 4.86
C VAL A 18 1.63 5.36 3.65
N GLU A 19 1.04 6.52 3.90
CA GLU A 19 0.86 7.55 2.89
C GLU A 19 1.87 8.69 3.12
N GLY A 20 2.38 9.25 2.03
CA GLY A 20 3.37 10.32 2.03
C GLY A 20 3.10 11.35 0.95
N ARG A 21 3.94 12.37 0.90
CA ARG A 21 3.96 13.37 -0.18
C ARG A 21 5.41 13.60 -0.61
N ASN A 22 5.65 13.71 -1.91
CA ASN A 22 6.96 14.12 -2.41
C ASN A 22 7.16 15.64 -2.24
N GLU A 23 8.30 16.17 -2.69
CA GLU A 23 8.64 17.60 -2.60
C GLU A 23 7.63 18.52 -3.30
N ASP A 24 7.02 18.05 -4.38
CA ASP A 24 5.96 18.76 -5.12
C ASP A 24 4.57 18.64 -4.46
N GLY A 25 4.47 17.91 -3.33
CA GLY A 25 3.22 17.67 -2.62
C GLY A 25 2.33 16.57 -3.22
N LEU A 26 2.82 15.83 -4.22
CA LEU A 26 2.13 14.70 -4.84
C LEU A 26 2.07 13.54 -3.86
N GLN A 27 0.85 13.05 -3.58
CA GLN A 27 0.64 11.96 -2.63
C GLN A 27 1.10 10.63 -3.21
N PHE A 28 1.60 9.77 -2.34
CA PHE A 28 1.91 8.38 -2.67
C PHE A 28 1.59 7.45 -1.51
N SER A 29 1.40 6.17 -1.82
CA SER A 29 1.31 5.08 -0.85
C SER A 29 2.58 4.22 -0.90
N THR A 30 3.02 3.74 0.27
CA THR A 30 4.14 2.82 0.45
C THR A 30 3.96 2.03 1.75
N ILE A 31 5.00 1.33 2.20
CA ILE A 31 5.10 0.71 3.51
C ILE A 31 6.28 1.27 4.29
N MET A 32 6.23 1.16 5.61
CA MET A 32 7.40 1.22 6.48
C MET A 32 7.50 -0.07 7.28
N TRP A 33 8.70 -0.48 7.61
CA TRP A 33 8.94 -1.75 8.28
C TRP A 33 10.07 -1.67 9.32
N SER A 34 10.03 -2.59 10.27
CA SER A 34 11.03 -2.76 11.32
C SER A 34 11.35 -4.23 11.52
N LYS A 35 12.65 -4.55 11.63
CA LYS A 35 13.16 -5.91 11.91
C LYS A 35 13.69 -6.09 13.33
N ASP A 36 13.70 -5.01 14.10
CA ASP A 36 14.22 -4.94 15.47
C ASP A 36 13.11 -4.61 16.47
N LYS A 37 11.92 -5.18 16.23
CA LYS A 37 10.74 -5.06 17.12
C LYS A 37 10.29 -3.61 17.36
N GLY A 38 10.50 -2.74 16.37
CA GLY A 38 10.02 -1.37 16.35
C GLY A 38 11.01 -0.33 16.84
N GLU A 39 12.28 -0.70 17.09
CA GLU A 39 13.33 0.25 17.50
C GLU A 39 13.73 1.17 16.34
N ASN A 40 13.99 0.61 15.15
CA ASN A 40 14.29 1.35 13.94
C ASN A 40 13.33 1.00 12.82
N TRP A 41 13.04 2.00 11.98
CA TRP A 41 12.09 1.88 10.88
C TRP A 41 12.72 2.31 9.57
N THR A 42 12.45 1.55 8.51
CA THR A 42 12.82 1.88 7.14
C THR A 42 11.55 2.11 6.32
N VAL A 43 11.55 3.14 5.47
CA VAL A 43 10.44 3.45 4.57
C VAL A 43 10.80 2.94 3.17
N GLY A 44 9.86 2.26 2.52
CA GLY A 44 10.02 1.79 1.14
C GLY A 44 9.82 2.89 0.11
N GLU A 45 10.22 2.60 -1.12
CA GLU A 45 9.94 3.46 -2.28
C GLU A 45 8.42 3.56 -2.54
N PRO A 46 7.94 4.67 -3.13
CA PRO A 46 6.53 4.81 -3.52
C PRO A 46 6.04 3.66 -4.42
N ALA A 47 4.94 3.00 -4.03
CA ALA A 47 4.30 1.99 -4.86
C ALA A 47 3.56 2.63 -6.06
N TYR A 48 2.84 3.72 -5.79
CA TYR A 48 2.20 4.57 -6.79
C TYR A 48 2.07 6.00 -6.29
N TYR A 49 2.01 6.93 -7.24
CA TYR A 49 1.59 8.31 -7.00
C TYR A 49 0.09 8.48 -7.19
N ASN A 50 -0.45 9.61 -6.70
CA ASN A 50 -1.89 9.92 -6.67
C ASN A 50 -2.75 8.90 -5.88
N THR A 51 -2.09 8.20 -4.97
CA THR A 51 -2.70 7.28 -4.00
C THR A 51 -2.47 7.79 -2.59
N ASN A 52 -3.25 7.29 -1.63
CA ASN A 52 -3.14 7.72 -0.23
C ASN A 52 -3.44 6.59 0.77
N GLU A 53 -4.60 6.57 1.44
CA GLU A 53 -4.94 5.55 2.44
C GLU A 53 -4.82 4.13 1.88
N CYS A 54 -3.98 3.32 2.52
CA CYS A 54 -3.64 1.99 2.04
C CYS A 54 -3.57 0.98 3.18
N GLN A 55 -3.70 -0.30 2.85
CA GLN A 55 -3.53 -1.43 3.76
C GLN A 55 -2.62 -2.47 3.13
N VAL A 56 -1.87 -3.19 3.98
CA VAL A 56 -0.86 -4.18 3.57
C VAL A 56 -1.22 -5.55 4.13
N VAL A 57 -0.98 -6.59 3.34
CA VAL A 57 -1.10 -8.00 3.74
C VAL A 57 0.13 -8.77 3.23
N GLU A 58 0.55 -9.78 3.97
CA GLU A 58 1.54 -10.76 3.50
C GLU A 58 0.83 -11.88 2.72
N LEU A 59 1.30 -12.15 1.50
CA LEU A 59 0.81 -13.24 0.67
C LEU A 59 1.50 -14.56 1.03
N SER A 60 0.96 -15.67 0.56
CA SER A 60 1.46 -17.02 0.87
C SER A 60 2.89 -17.30 0.35
N ASP A 61 3.44 -16.44 -0.51
CA ASP A 61 4.81 -16.50 -1.00
C ASP A 61 5.76 -15.54 -0.27
N HIS A 62 5.32 -14.98 0.86
CA HIS A 62 6.01 -13.97 1.69
C HIS A 62 6.23 -12.61 1.01
N SER A 63 5.63 -12.39 -0.16
CA SER A 63 5.55 -11.06 -0.74
C SER A 63 4.49 -10.21 -0.01
N LEU A 64 4.62 -8.89 -0.06
CA LEU A 64 3.66 -7.96 0.52
C LEU A 64 2.79 -7.38 -0.59
N MET A 65 1.47 -7.46 -0.42
CA MET A 65 0.50 -6.75 -1.24
C MET A 65 0.07 -5.46 -0.56
N LEU A 66 0.17 -4.34 -1.28
CA LEU A 66 -0.35 -3.05 -0.87
C LEU A 66 -1.61 -2.73 -1.68
N ASN A 67 -2.72 -2.46 -0.99
CA ASN A 67 -3.99 -2.10 -1.58
C ASN A 67 -4.33 -0.65 -1.22
N MET A 68 -4.41 0.21 -2.23
CA MET A 68 -4.31 1.66 -2.11
C MET A 68 -5.55 2.36 -2.63
N ARG A 69 -5.98 3.40 -1.90
CA ARG A 69 -7.00 4.34 -2.34
C ARG A 69 -6.45 5.14 -3.52
N GLU A 70 -7.15 5.08 -4.64
CA GLU A 70 -6.84 5.81 -5.86
C GLU A 70 -7.71 7.08 -5.91
N ARG A 71 -7.07 8.24 -5.76
CA ARG A 71 -7.78 9.51 -5.58
C ARG A 71 -8.56 9.93 -6.82
N SER A 72 -8.10 9.51 -7.99
CA SER A 72 -8.75 9.80 -9.28
C SER A 72 -10.13 9.13 -9.43
N ASN A 73 -10.49 8.20 -8.54
CA ASN A 73 -11.79 7.52 -8.57
C ASN A 73 -12.97 8.37 -8.06
N ARG A 74 -12.72 9.57 -7.50
CA ARG A 74 -13.80 10.42 -6.97
C ARG A 74 -14.77 10.84 -8.09
N GLY A 75 -16.00 10.33 -8.03
CA GLY A 75 -17.03 10.58 -9.05
C GLY A 75 -16.84 9.76 -10.35
N ARG A 76 -15.89 8.83 -10.39
CA ARG A 76 -15.63 7.98 -11.56
C ARG A 76 -16.45 6.70 -11.49
N GLN A 77 -17.23 6.43 -12.53
CA GLN A 77 -18.01 5.18 -12.64
C GLN A 77 -17.26 4.12 -13.48
N GLU A 78 -16.74 4.48 -14.64
CA GLU A 78 -16.04 3.56 -15.54
C GLU A 78 -14.52 3.53 -15.31
N GLY A 79 -13.92 2.33 -15.36
CA GLY A 79 -12.49 2.14 -15.09
C GLY A 79 -12.08 2.49 -13.65
N ASN A 80 -13.02 2.32 -12.71
CA ASN A 80 -12.81 2.55 -11.29
C ASN A 80 -12.22 1.30 -10.64
N GLY A 81 -11.19 1.50 -9.81
CA GLY A 81 -10.84 0.51 -8.81
C GLY A 81 -9.60 0.88 -8.00
N ARG A 82 -9.41 0.16 -6.91
CA ARG A 82 -8.24 0.25 -6.03
C ARG A 82 -6.95 0.04 -6.81
N ALA A 83 -5.91 0.83 -6.54
CA ALA A 83 -4.58 0.54 -7.02
C ALA A 83 -3.96 -0.58 -6.16
N ILE A 84 -3.38 -1.60 -6.79
CA ILE A 84 -2.86 -2.78 -6.07
C ILE A 84 -1.48 -3.12 -6.61
N ALA A 85 -0.49 -3.17 -5.73
CA ALA A 85 0.89 -3.53 -6.08
C ALA A 85 1.44 -4.57 -5.11
N VAL A 86 2.42 -5.34 -5.56
CA VAL A 86 3.12 -6.36 -4.77
C VAL A 86 4.61 -6.08 -4.76
N THR A 87 5.26 -6.35 -3.63
CA THR A 87 6.71 -6.27 -3.46
C THR A 87 7.24 -7.54 -2.81
N ALA A 88 8.38 -8.04 -3.28
CA ALA A 88 9.10 -9.16 -2.66
C ALA A 88 10.37 -8.69 -1.92
N ASP A 89 10.62 -7.38 -1.86
CA ASP A 89 11.87 -6.79 -1.35
C ASP A 89 11.63 -5.67 -0.33
N LEU A 90 10.52 -5.76 0.41
CA LEU A 90 10.10 -4.81 1.44
C LEU A 90 9.97 -3.37 0.91
N GLY A 91 9.41 -3.25 -0.29
CA GLY A 91 9.04 -1.98 -0.91
C GLY A 91 10.19 -1.25 -1.58
N LYS A 92 11.31 -1.91 -1.91
CA LYS A 92 12.34 -1.31 -2.78
C LYS A 92 11.85 -1.25 -4.22
N THR A 93 11.17 -2.30 -4.67
CA THR A 93 10.51 -2.36 -5.97
C THR A 93 9.08 -2.86 -5.83
N TRP A 94 8.22 -2.41 -6.76
CA TRP A 94 6.80 -2.73 -6.78
C TRP A 94 6.39 -3.22 -8.17
N THR A 95 5.55 -4.24 -8.20
CA THR A 95 4.94 -4.79 -9.42
C THR A 95 3.42 -4.61 -9.35
N GLU A 96 2.80 -4.11 -10.42
CA GLU A 96 1.34 -4.00 -10.48
C GLU A 96 0.68 -5.38 -10.40
N HIS A 97 -0.29 -5.54 -9.50
CA HIS A 97 -1.05 -6.78 -9.43
C HIS A 97 -2.12 -6.80 -10.52
N PRO A 98 -2.42 -7.94 -11.17
CA PRO A 98 -3.42 -8.01 -12.24
C PRO A 98 -4.82 -7.53 -11.84
N THR A 99 -5.18 -7.51 -10.56
CA THR A 99 -6.49 -7.00 -10.12
C THR A 99 -6.54 -5.47 -9.94
N SER A 100 -5.39 -4.78 -10.01
CA SER A 100 -5.25 -3.33 -9.86
C SER A 100 -6.16 -2.57 -10.83
N ARG A 101 -6.85 -1.55 -10.31
CA ARG A 101 -7.77 -0.63 -11.03
C ARG A 101 -8.88 -1.34 -11.81
N ARG A 102 -9.23 -2.57 -11.40
CA ARG A 102 -10.22 -3.41 -12.08
C ARG A 102 -11.15 -4.15 -11.14
N ALA A 103 -10.60 -4.96 -10.23
CA ALA A 103 -11.42 -5.94 -9.51
C ALA A 103 -12.20 -5.35 -8.32
N LEU A 104 -11.68 -4.28 -7.71
CA LEU A 104 -12.19 -3.71 -6.47
C LEU A 104 -12.60 -2.26 -6.70
N ILE A 105 -13.88 -2.01 -6.99
CA ILE A 105 -14.44 -0.67 -7.18
C ILE A 105 -14.45 0.08 -5.85
N GLU A 106 -14.17 1.39 -5.87
CA GLU A 106 -14.21 2.24 -4.69
C GLU A 106 -14.76 3.66 -4.97
N PRO A 107 -15.34 4.34 -3.96
CA PRO A 107 -15.73 5.75 -4.09
C PRO A 107 -14.56 6.72 -3.80
N ALA A 108 -13.31 6.29 -3.98
CA ALA A 108 -12.10 6.92 -3.44
C ALA A 108 -12.20 7.10 -1.92
N CYS A 109 -12.19 5.99 -1.17
CA CYS A 109 -12.31 5.95 0.30
C CYS A 109 -11.32 4.95 0.91
N GLN A 110 -11.16 4.95 2.23
CA GLN A 110 -10.41 3.93 2.95
C GLN A 110 -11.07 2.55 2.77
N ALA A 111 -10.25 1.50 2.70
CA ALA A 111 -10.71 0.11 2.73
C ALA A 111 -9.77 -0.73 3.60
N SER A 112 -10.30 -1.78 4.22
CA SER A 112 -9.53 -2.78 4.97
C SER A 112 -9.15 -3.97 4.08
N LEU A 113 -7.99 -4.57 4.36
CA LEU A 113 -7.51 -5.83 3.77
C LEU A 113 -6.77 -6.60 4.87
N LEU A 114 -6.92 -7.93 4.90
CA LEU A 114 -6.40 -8.84 5.92
C LEU A 114 -5.86 -10.11 5.28
#